data_AF-A0A1J5E059-F1
#
_entry.id   AF-A0A1J5E059-F1
#
_cell.length_a   1.000
_cell.length_b   1.000
_cell.length_c   1.000
_cell.angle_alpha   90.00
_cell.angle_beta   90.00
_cell.angle_gamma   90.00
#
_symmetry.space_group_name_H-M   'P 1'
#
loop_
_entity.id
_entity.type
_entity.pdbx_description
1 polymer ?
#
loop_
_entity_poly.entity_id
_entity_poly.type
_entity_poly.pdbx_seq_one_letter_code
_entity_poly.pdbx_strand_id
1 'polypeptide(L)'
;MSTKVFTAHVPLPLAEKVDRIAARLERSRGWIVKQALTAWIDQEDERMSLTMEALADVDAGRVIDHQSVQAWVASLDTDNPLPIPR
;
A
#
# COMPACT_ATOMS: atom_id res chain seq x y z
N MET A 1 -3.25 16.86 22.31
CA MET A 1 -2.60 15.60 21.89
C MET A 1 -1.28 15.47 22.63
N SER A 2 -1.02 14.33 23.27
CA SER A 2 0.27 13.99 23.87
C SER A 2 1.22 13.45 22.81
N THR A 3 2.49 13.86 22.84
CA THR A 3 3.54 13.32 21.95
C THR A 3 4.52 12.47 22.77
N LYS A 4 5.14 11.49 22.12
CA LYS A 4 6.22 10.66 22.69
C LYS A 4 7.45 10.76 21.81
N VAL A 5 8.63 10.89 22.41
CA VAL A 5 9.91 10.93 21.70
C VAL A 5 10.34 9.51 21.36
N PHE A 6 10.74 9.30 20.10
CA PHE A 6 11.39 8.09 19.63
C PHE A 6 12.79 8.44 19.17
N THR A 7 13.77 7.59 19.50
CA THR A 7 15.17 7.75 19.10
C THR A 7 15.61 6.49 18.40
N ALA A 8 16.15 6.64 17.19
CA ALA A 8 16.67 5.54 16.39
C ALA A 8 17.97 5.98 15.71
N HIS A 9 18.96 5.10 15.67
CA HIS A 9 20.13 5.30 14.84
C HIS A 9 19.75 5.03 13.38
N VAL A 10 20.10 5.96 12.49
CA VAL A 10 19.89 5.83 11.05
C VAL A 10 21.23 5.86 10.33
N PRO A 11 21.41 5.12 9.22
CA PRO A 11 22.61 5.23 8.41
C PRO A 11 22.85 6.67 7.96
N LEU A 12 24.11 7.13 7.99
CA LEU A 12 24.48 8.49 7.57
C LEU A 12 23.94 8.86 6.18
N PRO A 13 24.03 8.00 5.14
CA PRO A 13 23.48 8.33 3.82
C PRO A 13 21.97 8.57 3.81
N LEU A 14 21.23 7.96 4.74
CA LEU A 14 19.79 8.18 4.88
C LEU A 14 19.52 9.51 5.58
N ALA A 15 20.26 9.84 6.63
CA ALA A 15 20.17 11.13 7.31
C ALA A 15 20.43 12.30 6.33
N GLU A 16 21.47 12.20 5.49
CA GLU A 16 21.79 13.20 4.47
C GLU A 16 20.68 13.36 3.42
N LYS A 17 20.00 12.26 3.05
CA LYS A 17 18.82 12.34 2.17
C LYS A 17 17.68 13.08 2.85
N VAL A 18 17.40 12.79 4.12
CA VAL A 18 16.37 13.50 4.90
C VAL A 18 16.69 14.99 4.99
N ASP A 19 17.96 15.34 5.24
CA ASP A 19 18.40 16.74 5.31
C ASP A 19 18.16 17.49 3.99
N ARG A 20 18.50 16.88 2.84
CA ARG A 20 18.24 17.48 1.52
C ARG A 20 16.75 17.69 1.25
N ILE A 21 15.91 16.73 1.61
CA ILE A 21 14.45 16.85 1.42
C ILE A 21 13.89 17.92 2.35
N ALA A 22 14.32 17.93 3.61
CA ALA A 22 13.93 18.93 4.60
C ALA A 22 14.27 20.36 4.13
N ALA A 23 15.48 20.56 3.61
CA ALA A 23 15.91 21.84 3.03
C ALA A 23 15.06 22.23 1.81
N ARG A 24 14.82 21.30 0.87
CA ARG A 24 14.01 21.55 -0.34
C ARG A 24 12.57 21.94 -0.02
N LEU A 25 12.00 21.36 1.03
CA LEU A 25 10.60 21.57 1.41
C LEU A 25 10.42 22.64 2.48
N GLU A 26 11.51 23.26 2.96
CA GLU A 26 11.49 24.23 4.08
C GLU A 26 10.77 23.67 5.32
N ARG A 27 11.13 22.44 5.69
CA ARG A 27 10.58 21.71 6.83
C ARG A 27 11.68 21.18 7.74
N SER A 28 11.31 20.89 8.98
CA SER A 28 12.24 20.24 9.92
C SER A 28 12.43 18.76 9.58
N ARG A 29 13.60 18.19 9.92
CA ARG A 29 13.85 16.74 9.81
C ARG A 29 12.78 15.93 10.54
N GLY A 30 12.41 16.37 11.75
CA GLY A 30 11.37 15.73 12.54
C GLY A 30 10.01 15.72 11.84
N TRP A 31 9.69 16.77 11.08
CA TRP A 31 8.48 16.79 10.24
C TRP A 31 8.56 15.77 9.11
N ILE A 32 9.69 15.69 8.40
CA ILE A 32 9.90 14.69 7.34
C ILE A 32 9.79 13.27 7.89
N VAL A 33 10.44 12.98 9.02
CA VAL A 33 10.39 11.66 9.68
C VAL A 33 8.96 11.33 10.11
N LYS A 34 8.22 12.30 10.66
CA LYS A 34 6.81 12.11 11.02
C LYS A 34 5.96 11.75 9.79
N GLN A 35 6.10 12.47 8.68
CA GLN A 35 5.34 12.18 7.46
C GLN A 35 5.69 10.81 6.88
N ALA A 36 6.98 10.47 6.82
CA ALA A 36 7.43 9.17 6.33
C ALA A 36 6.91 8.01 7.19
N LEU A 37 6.94 8.18 8.53
CA LEU A 37 6.43 7.16 9.45
C LEU A 37 4.91 6.99 9.33
N THR A 38 4.15 8.08 9.25
CA THR A 38 2.70 8.02 9.05
C THR A 38 2.37 7.30 7.74
N ALA A 39 2.97 7.73 6.63
CA ALA A 39 2.71 7.11 5.33
C ALA A 39 3.07 5.61 5.30
N TRP A 40 4.16 5.21 5.98
CA TRP A 40 4.55 3.81 6.06
C TRP A 40 3.58 2.96 6.88
N ILE A 41 3.12 3.48 8.03
CA ILE A 41 2.13 2.77 8.87
C ILE A 41 0.81 2.64 8.12
N ASP A 42 0.32 3.72 7.51
CA ASP A 42 -0.94 3.70 6.75
C ASP A 42 -0.89 2.66 5.63
N GLN A 43 0.24 2.57 4.92
CA GLN A 43 0.45 1.58 3.86
C GLN A 43 0.49 0.14 4.42
N GLU A 44 1.13 -0.07 5.57
CA GLU A 44 1.21 -1.39 6.18
C GLU A 44 -0.16 -1.85 6.71
N ASP A 45 -0.93 -0.95 7.31
CA ASP A 45 -2.29 -1.19 7.78
C ASP A 45 -3.23 -1.51 6.61
N GLU A 46 -3.15 -0.74 5.52
CA GLU A 46 -3.92 -1.01 4.30
C GLU A 46 -3.58 -2.39 3.72
N ARG A 47 -2.27 -2.71 3.61
CA ARG A 47 -1.82 -4.02 3.12
C ARG A 47 -2.36 -5.17 3.99
N MET A 48 -2.29 -5.01 5.30
CA MET A 48 -2.80 -6.02 6.24
C MET A 48 -4.32 -6.14 6.13
N SER A 49 -5.04 -5.02 6.07
CA SER A 49 -6.50 -4.99 5.95
C SER A 49 -6.97 -5.71 4.68
N LEU A 50 -6.40 -5.39 3.53
CA LEU A 50 -6.74 -6.01 2.25
C LEU A 50 -6.42 -7.52 2.24
N THR A 51 -5.33 -7.93 2.90
CA THR A 51 -4.98 -9.35 3.02
C THR A 51 -6.02 -10.10 3.86
N MET A 52 -6.43 -9.52 4.99
CA MET A 52 -7.44 -10.13 5.88
C MET A 52 -8.81 -10.19 5.22
N GLU A 53 -9.20 -9.15 4.47
CA GLU A 53 -10.43 -9.13 3.68
C GLU A 53 -10.44 -10.24 2.62
N ALA A 54 -9.35 -10.38 1.86
CA ALA A 54 -9.22 -11.44 0.86
C ALA A 54 -9.29 -12.85 1.48
N LEU A 55 -8.69 -13.06 2.65
CA LEU A 55 -8.81 -14.34 3.37
C LEU A 55 -10.25 -14.61 3.81
N ALA A 56 -10.97 -13.60 4.30
CA ALA A 56 -12.36 -13.73 4.68
C ALA A 56 -13.29 -14.00 3.47
N ASP A 57 -12.95 -13.49 2.29
CA ASP A 57 -13.63 -13.83 1.03
C ASP A 57 -13.43 -15.30 0.65
N VAL A 58 -12.20 -15.81 0.77
CA VAL A 58 -11.89 -17.22 0.55
C VAL A 58 -12.65 -18.12 1.51
N ASP A 59 -12.61 -17.81 2.82
CA ASP A 59 -13.30 -18.59 3.85
C ASP A 59 -14.82 -18.61 3.66
N ALA A 60 -15.39 -17.52 3.15
CA ALA A 60 -16.81 -17.42 2.85
C ALA A 60 -17.20 -17.95 1.45
N GLY A 61 -16.24 -18.44 0.67
CA GLY A 61 -16.47 -18.93 -0.69
C GLY A 61 -16.82 -17.83 -1.70
N ARG A 62 -16.55 -16.56 -1.39
CA ARG A 62 -16.69 -15.41 -2.31
C ARG A 62 -15.51 -15.36 -3.29
N VAL A 63 -15.34 -16.43 -4.04
CA VAL A 63 -14.26 -16.60 -5.01
C VAL A 63 -14.83 -16.76 -6.41
N ILE A 64 -14.07 -16.32 -7.41
CA ILE A 64 -14.41 -16.48 -8.81
C ILE A 64 -13.63 -17.67 -9.37
N ASP A 65 -14.33 -18.55 -10.09
CA ASP A 65 -13.71 -19.69 -10.74
C ASP A 65 -12.67 -19.26 -11.79
N HIS A 66 -11.51 -19.91 -11.78
CA HIS A 66 -10.39 -19.56 -12.64
C HIS A 66 -10.72 -19.69 -14.13
N GLN A 67 -11.47 -20.71 -14.55
CA GLN A 67 -11.83 -20.90 -15.96
C GLN A 67 -12.74 -19.78 -16.45
N SER A 68 -13.63 -19.29 -15.58
CA SER A 68 -14.51 -18.16 -15.89
C SER A 68 -13.70 -16.88 -16.15
N VAL A 69 -12.66 -16.63 -15.35
CA VAL A 69 -11.73 -15.51 -15.56
C VAL A 69 -10.94 -15.67 -16.85
N GLN A 70 -10.42 -16.88 -17.14
CA GLN A 70 -9.69 -17.14 -18.38
C GLN A 70 -10.55 -16.92 -19.63
N ALA A 71 -11.78 -17.45 -19.63
CA ALA A 71 -12.71 -17.28 -20.74
C ALA A 71 -13.04 -15.80 -20.96
N TRP A 72 -13.26 -15.06 -19.87
CA TRP A 72 -13.49 -13.62 -19.91
C TRP A 72 -12.31 -12.88 -20.52
N VAL A 73 -11.09 -13.08 -20.01
CA VAL A 73 -9.86 -12.44 -20.53
C VAL A 73 -9.67 -12.74 -22.02
N ALA A 74 -9.85 -14.00 -22.44
CA ALA A 74 -9.70 -14.41 -23.84
C ALA A 74 -10.73 -13.74 -24.77
N SER A 75 -11.89 -13.35 -24.25
CA SER A 75 -12.95 -12.69 -25.02
C SER A 75 -12.74 -11.18 -25.21
N LEU A 76 -11.87 -10.54 -24.42
CA LEU A 76 -11.71 -9.08 -24.42
C LEU A 76 -11.22 -8.52 -25.76
N ASP A 77 -10.42 -9.30 -26.49
CA ASP A 77 -9.86 -8.93 -27.80
C ASP A 77 -10.77 -9.35 -28.97
N THR A 78 -12.02 -9.72 -28.71
CA THR A 78 -12.99 -10.17 -29.72
C THR A 78 -14.13 -9.16 -29.88
N ASP A 79 -14.87 -9.24 -30.98
CA ASP A 79 -16.04 -8.37 -31.24
C ASP A 79 -17.22 -8.61 -30.29
N ASN A 80 -17.16 -9.63 -29.43
CA ASN A 80 -18.20 -9.94 -28.45
C ASN A 80 -17.59 -10.37 -27.09
N PRO A 81 -17.10 -9.40 -26.29
CA PRO A 81 -16.52 -9.70 -24.98
C PRO A 81 -17.56 -10.25 -24.00
N LEU A 82 -17.16 -11.26 -23.23
CA LEU A 82 -17.96 -11.83 -22.15
C LEU A 82 -18.10 -10.83 -20.99
N PRO A 83 -19.16 -10.93 -20.17
CA PRO A 83 -19.30 -10.11 -18.97
C PRO A 83 -18.23 -10.48 -17.93
N ILE A 84 -17.85 -9.51 -17.10
CA ILE A 84 -16.92 -9.72 -15.98
C ILE A 84 -17.51 -10.80 -15.04
N PRO A 85 -16.78 -11.90 -14.75
CA PRO A 85 -17.18 -12.91 -13.80
C PRO A 85 -17.42 -12.32 -12.39
N ARG A 86 -18.35 -12.89 -11.63
CA ARG A 86 -18.72 -12.43 -10.28
C ARG A 86 -18.71 -13.58 -9.28
#